data_AF-A0A661ZKX9-F1
#
_entry.id   AF-A0A661ZKX9-F1
#
_cell.length_a   1.000
_cell.length_b   1.000
_cell.length_c   1.000
_cell.angle_alpha   90.00
_cell.angle_beta   90.00
_cell.angle_gamma   90.00
#
_symmetry.space_group_name_H-M   'P 1'
#
loop_
_entity.id
_entity.type
_entity.pdbx_description
1 polymer ?
#
loop_
_entity_poly.entity_id
_entity_poly.type
_entity_poly.pdbx_seq_one_letter_code
_entity_poly.pdbx_strand_id
1 'polypeptide(L)'
;MMNRSEEAKELFLSGYNCAQSILLSFADDLKFSKELAQKMAAGFGGGMGKRQETCGAVTGAIMVLGMMKGEEVNNNDELKAAAY
;
A
#
# COMPACT_ATOMS: atom_id res chain seq x y z
N MET A 1 14.60 9.16 13.61
CA MET A 1 13.41 8.35 13.32
C MET A 1 13.22 8.41 11.82
N MET A 2 13.17 7.28 11.14
CA MET A 2 13.01 7.24 9.69
C MET A 2 11.56 7.61 9.34
N ASN A 3 11.35 8.40 8.29
CA ASN A 3 9.99 8.70 7.84
C ASN A 3 9.45 7.60 6.90
N ARG A 4 8.13 7.58 6.64
CA ARG A 4 7.47 6.54 5.83
C ARG A 4 8.01 6.43 4.41
N SER A 5 8.48 7.53 3.82
CA SER A 5 9.07 7.53 2.47
C SER A 5 10.45 6.89 2.47
N GLU A 6 11.25 7.19 3.49
CA GLU A 6 12.57 6.60 3.68
C GLU A 6 12.48 5.09 3.96
N GLU A 7 11.55 4.66 4.81
CA GLU A 7 11.30 3.24 5.10
C GLU A 7 10.84 2.47 3.84
N ALA A 8 9.90 3.02 3.08
CA ALA A 8 9.47 2.43 1.81
C ALA A 8 10.62 2.30 0.80
N LYS A 9 11.52 3.29 0.77
CA LYS A 9 12.72 3.25 -0.07
C LYS A 9 13.66 2.11 0.35
N GLU A 10 13.93 1.94 1.65
CA GLU A 10 14.76 0.84 2.14
C GLU A 10 14.15 -0.53 1.85
N LEU A 11 12.84 -0.67 2.03
CA LEU A 11 12.11 -1.89 1.69
C LEU A 11 12.26 -2.21 0.20
N PHE A 12 12.11 -1.22 -0.68
CA PHE A 12 12.30 -1.43 -2.12
C PHE A 12 13.72 -1.86 -2.46
N LEU A 13 14.73 -1.21 -1.87
CA LEU A 13 16.14 -1.56 -2.04
C LEU A 13 16.48 -2.95 -1.48
N SER A 14 15.71 -3.44 -0.48
CA SER A 14 15.86 -4.78 0.07
C SER A 14 15.21 -5.90 -0.76
N GLY A 15 14.56 -5.56 -1.88
CA GLY A 15 14.03 -6.52 -2.86
C GLY A 15 12.51 -6.68 -2.87
N TYR A 16 11.78 -5.93 -2.04
CA TYR A 16 10.32 -5.86 -2.16
C TYR A 16 9.93 -5.10 -3.43
N ASN A 17 8.81 -5.49 -4.05
CA ASN A 17 8.32 -4.74 -5.19
C ASN A 17 7.78 -3.36 -4.76
N CYS A 18 7.55 -2.46 -5.71
CA CYS A 18 7.11 -1.09 -5.42
C CYS A 18 5.79 -0.98 -4.64
N ALA A 19 4.81 -1.87 -4.88
CA ALA A 19 3.56 -1.88 -4.12
C ALA A 19 3.75 -2.45 -2.71
N GLN A 20 4.51 -3.55 -2.59
CA GLN A 20 4.86 -4.17 -1.30
C GLN A 20 5.61 -3.19 -0.41
N SER A 21 6.55 -2.43 -0.97
CA SER A 21 7.37 -1.47 -0.22
C SER A 21 6.53 -0.38 0.43
N ILE A 22 5.49 0.11 -0.26
CA ILE A 22 4.57 1.10 0.29
C ILE A 22 3.65 0.48 1.34
N LEU A 23 3.00 -0.67 1.04
CA LEU A 23 2.08 -1.27 2.01
C LEU A 23 2.80 -1.73 3.29
N LEU A 24 4.04 -2.21 3.17
CA LEU A 24 4.86 -2.62 4.30
C LEU A 24 5.29 -1.45 5.20
N SER A 25 5.58 -0.27 4.65
CA SER A 25 5.99 0.87 5.47
C SER A 25 4.85 1.44 6.32
N PHE A 26 3.61 1.01 6.11
CA PHE A 26 2.44 1.35 6.93
C PHE A 26 1.85 0.13 7.65
N ALA A 27 2.52 -1.03 7.63
CA ALA A 27 1.98 -2.24 8.22
C ALA A 27 1.77 -2.14 9.74
N ASP A 28 2.59 -1.34 10.43
CA ASP A 28 2.46 -1.01 11.85
C ASP A 28 1.20 -0.16 12.14
N ASP A 29 0.97 0.89 11.35
CA ASP A 29 -0.23 1.74 11.46
C ASP A 29 -1.52 0.94 11.19
N LEU A 30 -1.46 0.02 10.22
CA LEU A 30 -2.56 -0.85 9.83
C LEU A 30 -2.70 -2.11 10.70
N LYS A 31 -1.78 -2.35 11.65
CA LYS A 31 -1.71 -3.55 12.50
C LYS A 31 -1.68 -4.86 11.69
N PHE A 32 -1.06 -4.82 10.52
CA PHE A 32 -0.88 -5.98 9.65
C PHE A 32 0.39 -6.74 10.01
N SER A 33 0.36 -8.06 9.85
CA SER A 33 1.60 -8.82 9.82
C SER A 33 2.37 -8.49 8.54
N LYS A 34 3.70 -8.53 8.63
CA LYS A 34 4.59 -8.36 7.47
C LYS A 34 4.23 -9.32 6.34
N GLU A 35 3.90 -10.56 6.67
CA GLU A 35 3.51 -11.59 5.70
C GLU A 35 2.19 -11.25 4.98
N LEU A 36 1.19 -10.76 5.73
CA LEU A 36 -0.09 -10.36 5.15
C LEU A 36 0.09 -9.20 4.16
N ALA A 37 0.79 -8.13 4.58
CA ALA A 37 1.07 -6.98 3.73
C ALA A 37 1.83 -7.38 2.44
N GLN A 38 2.83 -8.26 2.57
CA GLN A 38 3.57 -8.78 1.41
C GLN A 38 2.69 -9.53 0.43
N LYS A 39 1.86 -10.45 0.92
CA LYS A 39 0.97 -11.28 0.09
C LYS A 39 -0.08 -10.42 -0.62
N MET A 40 -0.68 -9.47 0.10
CA MET A 40 -1.67 -8.55 -0.45
C MET A 40 -1.11 -7.74 -1.63
N ALA A 41 0.11 -7.22 -1.52
CA ALA A 41 0.68 -6.34 -2.53
C ALA A 41 1.52 -7.06 -3.63
N ALA A 42 1.68 -8.39 -3.55
CA ALA A 42 2.62 -9.15 -4.40
C ALA A 42 2.36 -9.00 -5.91
N GLY A 43 1.10 -8.96 -6.33
CA GLY A 43 0.71 -8.89 -7.75
C GLY A 43 0.87 -7.51 -8.39
N PHE A 44 0.99 -6.44 -7.61
CA PHE A 44 0.89 -5.06 -8.12
C PHE A 44 2.25 -4.46 -8.53
N GLY A 45 3.35 -5.17 -8.27
CA GLY A 45 4.70 -4.75 -8.62
C GLY A 45 4.94 -4.60 -10.13
N GLY A 46 5.74 -3.61 -10.52
CA GLY A 46 6.17 -3.41 -11.91
C GLY A 46 5.05 -2.96 -12.85
N GLY A 47 4.05 -2.25 -12.34
CA GLY A 47 2.96 -1.74 -13.17
C GLY A 47 1.69 -2.61 -13.14
N MET A 48 1.48 -3.42 -12.09
CA MET A 48 0.59 -4.59 -12.06
C MET A 48 1.14 -5.78 -12.85
N GLY A 49 1.98 -6.58 -12.21
CA GLY A 49 2.48 -7.83 -12.79
C GLY A 49 3.50 -7.66 -13.92
N LYS A 50 4.39 -6.66 -13.80
CA LYS A 50 5.44 -6.34 -14.79
C LYS A 50 4.91 -5.93 -16.17
N ARG A 51 3.73 -5.32 -16.22
CA ARG A 51 3.15 -4.79 -17.47
C ARG A 51 3.55 -3.37 -17.80
N GLN A 52 4.22 -2.68 -16.87
CA GLN A 52 4.65 -1.27 -17.02
C GLN A 52 3.49 -0.28 -17.24
N GLU A 53 2.28 -0.67 -16.85
CA GLU A 53 1.09 0.16 -16.91
C GLU A 53 0.92 0.92 -15.57
N THR A 54 -0.04 0.52 -14.75
CA THR A 54 -0.43 1.25 -13.54
C THR A 54 0.62 1.14 -12.43
N CYS A 55 1.17 2.27 -12.00
CA CYS A 55 2.22 2.34 -10.99
C CYS A 55 1.88 1.56 -9.69
N GLY A 56 2.73 0.59 -9.36
CA GLY A 56 2.54 -0.23 -8.16
C GLY A 56 2.72 0.55 -6.84
N ALA A 57 3.62 1.53 -6.79
CA ALA A 57 3.78 2.37 -5.60
C ALA A 57 2.52 3.20 -5.31
N VAL A 58 1.93 3.81 -6.34
CA VAL A 58 0.66 4.55 -6.21
C VAL A 58 -0.47 3.60 -5.82
N THR A 59 -0.52 2.41 -6.42
CA THR A 59 -1.50 1.37 -6.04
C THR A 59 -1.39 1.00 -4.56
N GLY A 60 -0.17 0.79 -4.05
CA GLY A 60 0.08 0.53 -2.63
C GLY A 60 -0.33 1.70 -1.73
N ALA A 61 -0.13 2.95 -2.16
CA ALA A 61 -0.57 4.13 -1.40
C ALA A 61 -2.10 4.21 -1.31
N ILE A 62 -2.80 3.93 -2.42
CA ILE A 62 -4.27 3.86 -2.45
C ILE A 62 -4.78 2.75 -1.52
N MET A 63 -4.11 1.60 -1.46
CA MET A 63 -4.44 0.55 -0.48
C MET A 63 -4.34 1.07 0.95
N VAL A 64 -3.25 1.77 1.30
CA VAL A 64 -3.08 2.36 2.64
C VAL A 64 -4.19 3.36 2.95
N LEU A 65 -4.50 4.27 2.02
CA LEU A 65 -5.59 5.24 2.20
C LEU A 65 -6.95 4.55 2.40
N GLY A 66 -7.26 3.56 1.57
CA GLY A 66 -8.48 2.75 1.69
C GLY A 66 -8.57 2.03 3.03
N MET A 67 -7.47 1.50 3.56
CA MET A 67 -7.47 0.84 4.86
C MET A 67 -7.56 1.82 6.04
N MET A 68 -7.05 3.05 5.90
CA MET A 68 -7.08 4.06 6.96
C MET A 68 -8.37 4.88 6.99
N LYS A 69 -9.04 5.04 5.84
CA LYS A 69 -10.14 6.00 5.63
C LYS A 69 -11.38 5.40 4.98
N GLY A 70 -11.28 4.19 4.42
CA GLY A 70 -12.36 3.55 3.70
C GLY A 70 -13.55 3.21 4.59
N GLU A 71 -14.69 3.05 3.94
CA GLU A 71 -15.96 2.70 4.58
C GLU A 71 -15.94 1.26 5.11
N GLU A 72 -16.23 1.08 6.40
CA GLU A 72 -16.59 -0.22 6.97
C GLU A 72 -18.06 -0.59 6.68
N VAL A 73 -18.89 0.41 6.37
CA VAL A 73 -20.34 0.27 6.13
C VAL A 73 -20.70 0.87 4.77
N ASN A 74 -21.34 0.07 3.93
CA ASN A 74 -21.80 0.49 2.61
C ASN A 74 -22.73 1.72 2.68
N ASN A 75 -22.56 2.64 1.71
CA ASN A 75 -23.39 3.83 1.48
C ASN A 75 -23.18 5.00 2.45
N ASN A 76 -21.92 5.32 2.79
CA ASN A 76 -21.66 6.52 3.59
C ASN A 76 -21.22 7.77 2.79
N ASP A 77 -20.73 7.73 1.56
CA ASP A 77 -20.37 8.90 0.71
C ASP A 77 -19.33 9.89 1.28
N GLU A 78 -19.44 10.39 2.50
CA GLU A 78 -18.41 11.18 3.18
C GLU A 78 -17.15 10.35 3.44
N LEU A 79 -17.31 9.13 3.95
CA LEU A 79 -16.21 8.20 4.16
C LEU A 79 -15.66 7.66 2.82
N LYS A 80 -16.49 7.47 1.78
CA LYS A 80 -15.99 7.18 0.42
C LYS A 80 -15.04 8.27 -0.07
N ALA A 81 -15.46 9.53 0.02
CA ALA A 81 -14.67 10.67 -0.42
C ALA A 81 -13.41 10.92 0.43
N ALA A 82 -13.37 10.41 1.66
CA ALA A 82 -12.15 10.47 2.48
C ALA A 82 -11.07 9.47 2.02
N ALA A 83 -11.44 8.45 1.24
CA ALA A 83 -10.55 7.40 0.78
C ALA A 83 -9.99 7.61 -0.64
N TYR A 84 -10.62 8.45 -1.48
CA TYR A 84 -10.20 8.78 -2.85
C TYR A 84 -10.78 10.12 -3.32
#